data_AF-A0A9P7AQY0-F1
#
_entry.id   AF-A0A9P7AQY0-F1
#
_cell.length_a   1.000
_cell.length_b   1.000
_cell.length_c   1.000
_cell.angle_alpha   90.00
_cell.angle_beta   90.00
_cell.angle_gamma   90.00
#
_symmetry.space_group_name_H-M   'P 1'
#
loop_
_entity.id
_entity.type
_entity.pdbx_description
1 polymer ?
#
loop_
_entity_poly.entity_id
_entity_poly.type
_entity_poly.pdbx_seq_one_letter_code
_entity_poly.pdbx_strand_id
1 'polypeptide(L)'
;MGRKRKSSLERQKARKESKDRHYFRHVGTEHMKSRRRWRKKRGANEATLNAFESLDLLWASTYTGSRTNTGCQDHVIAVLQDVDVQGWDLVRPVCEKELLEAWDLVRDVEVLVRSVANLEGPYSDQVQTECAQLLSRTQLWLAAEEQIIFLMDQGQEVLDEALYEEKLVWQ
;
A
#
# COMPACT_ATOMS: atom_id res chain seq x y z
N MET A 1 34.52 2.81 -19.38
CA MET A 1 33.06 2.82 -19.14
C MET A 1 32.58 4.28 -19.03
N GLY A 2 32.29 4.94 -20.15
CA GLY A 2 31.83 6.34 -20.15
C GLY A 2 30.34 6.43 -19.81
N ARG A 3 29.97 7.18 -18.77
CA ARG A 3 28.55 7.48 -18.46
C ARG A 3 27.92 8.19 -19.67
N LYS A 4 26.94 7.56 -20.34
CA LYS A 4 26.12 8.21 -21.37
C LYS A 4 25.50 9.48 -20.79
N ARG A 5 25.73 10.62 -21.43
CA ARG A 5 25.10 11.90 -21.04
C ARG A 5 23.60 11.81 -21.32
N LYS A 6 22.78 12.12 -20.32
CA LYS A 6 21.32 12.13 -20.44
C LYS A 6 20.87 13.13 -21.51
N SER A 7 19.91 12.72 -22.35
CA SER A 7 19.34 13.58 -23.38
C SER A 7 18.63 14.81 -22.76
N SER A 8 18.36 15.85 -23.57
CA SER A 8 17.63 17.04 -23.10
C SER A 8 16.24 16.67 -22.57
N LEU A 9 15.55 15.78 -23.29
CA LEU A 9 14.25 15.21 -22.92
C LEU A 9 14.31 14.42 -21.61
N GLU A 10 15.31 13.56 -21.41
CA GLU A 10 15.50 12.83 -20.15
C GLU A 10 15.73 13.78 -18.96
N ARG A 11 16.50 14.87 -19.16
CA ARG A 11 16.73 15.88 -18.12
C ARG A 11 15.45 16.65 -17.80
N GLN A 12 14.62 16.96 -18.80
CA GLN A 12 13.34 17.63 -18.61
C GLN A 12 12.33 16.74 -17.89
N LYS A 13 12.20 15.47 -18.30
CA LYS A 13 11.32 14.47 -17.65
C LYS A 13 11.73 14.26 -16.20
N ALA A 14 13.02 14.05 -15.92
CA ALA A 14 13.52 13.88 -14.55
C ALA A 14 13.27 15.12 -13.66
N ARG A 15 13.41 16.34 -14.20
CA ARG A 15 13.07 17.58 -13.47
C ARG A 15 11.59 17.67 -13.16
N LYS A 16 10.72 17.29 -14.11
CA LYS A 16 9.27 17.27 -13.91
C LYS A 16 8.90 16.25 -12.83
N GLU A 17 9.35 15.01 -12.95
CA GLU A 17 9.14 13.96 -11.93
C GLU A 17 9.64 14.36 -10.54
N SER A 18 10.77 15.08 -10.45
CA SER A 18 11.25 15.61 -9.17
C SER A 18 10.33 16.69 -8.60
N LYS A 19 9.84 17.61 -9.43
CA LYS A 19 8.91 18.66 -9.00
C LYS A 19 7.57 18.08 -8.59
N ASP A 20 7.04 17.14 -9.38
CA ASP A 20 5.76 16.48 -9.13
C ASP A 20 5.84 15.71 -7.80
N ARG A 21 6.91 14.93 -7.57
CA ARG A 21 7.13 14.25 -6.28
C ARG A 21 7.18 15.21 -5.09
N HIS A 22 7.88 16.34 -5.23
CA HIS A 22 7.93 17.35 -4.17
C HIS A 22 6.56 17.96 -3.92
N TYR A 23 5.83 18.30 -4.99
CA TYR A 23 4.49 18.86 -4.92
C TYR A 23 3.51 17.90 -4.23
N PHE A 24 3.44 16.63 -4.66
CA PHE A 24 2.57 15.64 -4.06
C PHE A 24 2.90 15.39 -2.59
N ARG A 25 4.19 15.31 -2.24
CA ARG A 25 4.60 15.21 -0.83
C ARG A 25 4.13 16.41 -0.02
N HIS A 26 4.36 17.63 -0.52
CA HIS A 26 3.95 18.85 0.17
C HIS A 26 2.42 18.90 0.37
N VAL A 27 1.65 18.66 -0.70
CA VAL A 27 0.19 18.61 -0.66
C VAL A 27 -0.29 17.58 0.35
N GLY A 28 0.26 16.36 0.32
CA GLY A 28 -0.04 15.32 1.31
C GLY A 28 0.21 15.78 2.75
N THR A 29 1.36 16.40 3.02
CA THR A 29 1.67 16.92 4.36
C THR A 29 0.72 18.02 4.81
N GLU A 30 0.31 18.92 3.92
CA GLU A 30 -0.64 19.98 4.25
C GLU A 30 -2.05 19.44 4.48
N HIS A 31 -2.48 18.42 3.73
CA HIS A 31 -3.73 17.70 3.99
C HIS A 31 -3.73 17.04 5.38
N MET A 32 -2.66 16.34 5.75
CA MET A 32 -2.54 15.73 7.09
C MET A 32 -2.63 16.78 8.20
N LYS A 33 -1.87 17.88 8.09
CA LYS A 33 -1.92 19.00 9.06
C LYS A 33 -3.31 19.60 9.15
N SER A 34 -3.98 19.78 8.02
CA SER A 34 -5.35 20.33 7.96
C SER A 34 -6.34 19.41 8.68
N ARG A 35 -6.31 18.10 8.40
CA ARG A 35 -7.13 17.09 9.08
C ARG A 35 -6.84 17.04 10.58
N ARG A 36 -5.57 17.07 10.99
CA ARG A 36 -5.16 17.11 12.40
C ARG A 36 -5.79 18.33 13.11
N ARG A 37 -5.63 19.54 12.55
CA ARG A 37 -6.20 20.78 13.11
C ARG A 37 -7.72 20.70 13.23
N TRP A 38 -8.39 20.17 12.21
CA TRP A 38 -9.85 20.01 12.21
C TRP A 38 -10.31 19.06 13.32
N ARG A 39 -9.68 17.88 13.46
CA ARG A 39 -10.00 16.91 14.52
C ARG A 39 -9.72 17.48 15.91
N LYS A 40 -8.60 18.19 16.07
CA LYS A 40 -8.23 18.89 17.32
C LYS A 40 -9.26 19.94 17.72
N LYS A 41 -9.74 20.75 16.77
CA LYS A 41 -10.82 21.73 17.01
C LYS A 41 -12.13 21.08 17.46
N ARG A 42 -12.34 19.80 17.13
CA ARG A 42 -13.52 19.01 17.52
C ARG A 42 -13.31 18.15 18.77
N GLY A 43 -12.21 18.36 19.50
CA GLY A 43 -11.97 17.74 20.81
C GLY A 43 -11.25 16.39 20.77
N ALA A 44 -10.71 15.97 19.62
CA ALA A 44 -9.83 14.80 19.59
C ALA A 44 -8.59 15.03 20.46
N ASN A 45 -8.27 14.08 21.33
CA ASN A 45 -7.07 14.12 22.17
C ASN A 45 -5.81 13.83 21.33
N GLU A 46 -4.63 14.11 21.89
CA GLU A 46 -3.37 13.98 21.15
C GLU A 46 -3.05 12.52 20.75
N ALA A 47 -3.47 11.54 21.57
CA ALA A 47 -3.28 10.12 21.27
C ALA A 47 -4.12 9.69 20.06
N THR A 48 -5.40 10.09 20.00
CA THR A 48 -6.28 9.87 18.85
C THR A 48 -5.76 10.56 17.59
N LEU A 49 -5.24 11.79 17.71
CA LEU A 49 -4.63 12.50 16.58
C LEU A 49 -3.41 11.78 16.03
N ASN A 50 -2.52 11.29 16.89
CA ASN A 50 -1.33 10.54 16.49
C ASN A 50 -1.73 9.19 15.86
N ALA A 51 -2.73 8.50 16.40
CA ALA A 51 -3.25 7.28 15.82
C ALA A 51 -3.78 7.49 14.39
N PHE A 52 -4.51 8.58 14.13
CA PHE A 52 -4.93 8.91 12.76
C PHE A 52 -3.76 9.20 11.81
N GLU A 53 -2.66 9.78 12.30
CA GLU A 53 -1.48 10.02 11.47
C GLU A 53 -0.77 8.71 11.13
N SER A 54 -0.58 7.83 12.11
CA SER A 54 -0.06 6.48 11.87
C SER A 54 -0.95 5.70 10.90
N LEU A 55 -2.27 5.77 11.08
CA LEU A 55 -3.25 5.15 10.21
C LEU A 55 -3.14 5.67 8.76
N ASP A 56 -3.12 7.00 8.57
CA ASP A 56 -3.02 7.62 7.23
C ASP A 56 -1.69 7.21 6.54
N LEU A 57 -0.59 7.07 7.29
CA LEU A 57 0.70 6.61 6.76
C LEU A 57 0.66 5.13 6.34
N LEU A 58 0.10 4.25 7.17
CA LEU A 58 0.04 2.81 6.88
C LEU A 58 -0.94 2.52 5.72
N TRP A 59 -2.02 3.28 5.58
CA TRP A 59 -2.89 3.21 4.40
C TRP A 59 -2.15 3.48 3.10
N ALA A 60 -1.26 4.47 3.09
CA ALA A 60 -0.49 4.83 1.91
C ALA A 60 0.51 3.73 1.49
N SER A 61 0.83 2.80 2.38
CA SER A 61 1.69 1.65 2.08
C SER A 61 0.97 0.50 1.40
N THR A 62 -0.38 0.45 1.44
CA THR A 62 -1.18 -0.61 0.79
C THR A 62 -1.35 -0.41 -0.72
N TYR A 63 -1.57 -1.49 -1.49
CA TYR A 63 -1.84 -1.42 -2.94
C TYR A 63 -2.95 -0.45 -3.33
N THR A 64 -3.95 -0.34 -2.48
CA THR A 64 -5.12 0.46 -2.80
C THR A 64 -4.86 1.94 -2.55
N GLY A 65 -3.90 2.29 -1.68
CA GLY A 65 -3.59 3.66 -1.22
C GLY A 65 -4.82 4.48 -0.77
N SER A 66 -5.96 3.81 -0.67
CA SER A 66 -7.32 4.33 -0.68
C SER A 66 -8.25 3.19 -0.23
N ARG A 67 -9.51 3.52 0.04
CA ARG A 67 -10.45 2.58 0.67
C ARG A 67 -11.12 1.59 -0.31
N THR A 68 -10.77 1.60 -1.61
CA THR A 68 -11.34 0.71 -2.64
C THR A 68 -10.52 -0.57 -2.86
N ASN A 69 -11.10 -1.64 -3.43
CA ASN A 69 -10.43 -2.95 -3.58
C ASN A 69 -9.55 -3.10 -4.84
N THR A 70 -9.49 -2.10 -5.72
CA THR A 70 -8.93 -2.26 -7.08
C THR A 70 -7.43 -2.58 -7.14
N GLY A 71 -6.68 -2.27 -6.07
CA GLY A 71 -5.23 -2.43 -6.04
C GLY A 71 -4.71 -3.86 -6.23
N CYS A 72 -5.42 -4.89 -5.74
CA CYS A 72 -4.95 -6.28 -5.88
C CYS A 72 -5.03 -6.76 -7.35
N GLN A 73 -6.09 -6.36 -8.06
CA GLN A 73 -6.26 -6.69 -9.47
C GLN A 73 -5.22 -5.97 -10.35
N ASP A 74 -4.97 -4.69 -10.10
CA ASP A 74 -3.95 -3.95 -10.83
C ASP A 74 -2.55 -4.54 -10.58
N HIS A 75 -2.30 -5.00 -9.35
CA HIS A 75 -1.03 -5.63 -8.96
C HIS A 75 -0.80 -6.97 -9.67
N VAL A 76 -1.77 -7.91 -9.67
CA VAL A 76 -1.60 -9.21 -10.34
C VAL A 76 -1.35 -9.05 -11.85
N ILE A 77 -2.02 -8.08 -12.49
CA ILE A 77 -1.81 -7.76 -13.91
C ILE A 77 -0.39 -7.26 -14.14
N ALA A 78 0.13 -6.40 -13.25
CA ALA A 78 1.50 -5.92 -13.34
C ALA A 78 2.52 -7.05 -13.18
N VAL A 79 2.31 -7.97 -12.24
CA VAL A 79 3.16 -9.16 -12.05
C VAL A 79 3.19 -10.01 -13.32
N LEU A 80 2.02 -10.33 -13.90
CA LEU A 80 1.94 -11.11 -15.13
C LEU A 80 2.68 -10.43 -16.30
N GLN A 81 2.53 -9.11 -16.45
CA GLN A 81 3.26 -8.35 -17.46
C GLN A 81 4.79 -8.38 -17.25
N ASP A 82 5.24 -8.30 -16.01
CA ASP A 82 6.66 -8.39 -15.70
C ASP A 82 7.19 -9.79 -15.98
N VAL A 83 6.43 -10.84 -15.66
CA VAL A 83 6.81 -12.23 -15.97
C VAL A 83 6.93 -12.44 -17.48
N ASP A 84 6.00 -11.91 -18.28
CA ASP A 84 6.07 -11.98 -19.74
C ASP A 84 7.36 -11.34 -20.30
N VAL A 85 7.88 -10.29 -19.64
CA VAL A 85 9.05 -9.53 -20.10
C VAL A 85 10.37 -10.16 -19.68
N GLN A 86 10.47 -10.62 -18.43
CA GLN A 86 11.75 -11.04 -17.82
C GLN A 86 11.76 -12.47 -17.27
N GLY A 87 10.61 -13.14 -17.21
CA GLY A 87 10.47 -14.50 -16.70
C GLY A 87 10.36 -14.57 -15.18
N TRP A 88 9.69 -15.63 -14.70
CA TRP A 88 9.36 -15.80 -13.27
C TRP A 88 10.60 -15.82 -12.37
N ASP A 89 11.69 -16.47 -12.79
CA ASP A 89 12.92 -16.55 -11.99
C ASP A 89 13.51 -15.18 -11.61
N LEU A 90 13.28 -14.15 -12.42
CA LEU A 90 13.73 -12.78 -12.15
C LEU A 90 12.70 -11.96 -11.37
N VAL A 91 11.41 -12.25 -11.53
CA VAL A 91 10.30 -11.56 -10.83
C VAL A 91 10.13 -12.08 -9.40
N ARG A 92 10.27 -13.39 -9.20
CA ARG A 92 10.03 -14.08 -7.92
C ARG A 92 10.71 -13.41 -6.70
N PRO A 93 12.00 -13.01 -6.74
CA PRO A 93 12.62 -12.33 -5.60
C PRO A 93 12.01 -10.97 -5.27
N VAL A 94 11.38 -10.29 -6.25
CA VAL A 94 10.67 -9.04 -6.03
C VAL A 94 9.37 -9.31 -5.28
N CYS A 95 8.58 -10.29 -5.73
CA CYS A 95 7.36 -10.70 -5.04
C CYS A 95 7.65 -11.21 -3.62
N GLU A 96 8.72 -11.99 -3.41
CA GLU A 96 9.13 -12.42 -2.07
C GLU A 96 9.47 -11.24 -1.15
N LYS A 97 10.07 -10.17 -1.70
CA LYS A 97 10.32 -8.94 -0.95
C LYS A 97 9.04 -8.19 -0.63
N GLU A 98 8.09 -8.12 -1.57
CA GLU A 98 6.77 -7.50 -1.35
C GLU A 98 5.95 -8.29 -0.32
N LEU A 99 6.05 -9.62 -0.31
CA LEU A 99 5.48 -10.48 0.73
C LEU A 99 6.03 -10.15 2.12
N LEU A 100 7.35 -9.96 2.25
CA LEU A 100 7.97 -9.54 3.51
C LEU A 100 7.49 -8.15 3.95
N GLU A 101 7.35 -7.21 3.01
CA GLU A 101 6.81 -5.87 3.28
C GLU A 101 5.34 -5.94 3.73
N ALA A 102 4.54 -6.82 3.14
CA ALA A 102 3.16 -7.07 3.56
C ALA A 102 3.08 -7.64 4.98
N TRP A 103 3.96 -8.58 5.32
CA TRP A 103 4.09 -9.12 6.69
C TRP A 103 4.43 -8.04 7.72
N ASP A 104 5.44 -7.22 7.42
CA ASP A 104 5.83 -6.10 8.29
C ASP A 104 4.68 -5.12 8.46
N LEU A 105 3.94 -4.83 7.39
CA LEU A 105 2.78 -3.94 7.46
C LEU A 105 1.64 -4.51 8.30
N VAL A 106 1.31 -5.80 8.16
CA VAL A 106 0.30 -6.45 9.00
C VAL A 106 0.67 -6.32 10.48
N ARG A 107 1.94 -6.61 10.82
CA ARG A 107 2.45 -6.47 12.19
C ARG A 107 2.31 -5.04 12.71
N ASP A 108 2.70 -4.04 11.92
CA ASP A 108 2.62 -2.64 12.33
C ASP A 108 1.17 -2.19 12.54
N VAL A 109 0.25 -2.66 11.71
CA VAL A 109 -1.19 -2.39 11.87
C VAL A 109 -1.76 -3.11 13.09
N GLU A 110 -1.37 -4.35 13.39
CA GLU A 110 -1.77 -5.02 14.62
C GLU A 110 -1.33 -4.25 15.87
N VAL A 111 -0.10 -3.72 15.87
CA VAL A 111 0.41 -2.88 16.96
C VAL A 111 -0.45 -1.62 17.09
N LEU A 112 -0.80 -0.98 15.97
CA LEU A 112 -1.69 0.18 15.98
C LEU A 112 -3.07 -0.16 16.54
N VAL A 113 -3.70 -1.26 16.08
CA VAL A 113 -5.01 -1.74 16.57
C VAL A 113 -4.98 -1.95 18.08
N ARG A 114 -3.94 -2.62 18.61
CA ARG A 114 -3.78 -2.81 20.06
C ARG A 114 -3.61 -1.48 20.79
N SER A 115 -2.85 -0.53 20.21
CA SER A 115 -2.62 0.78 20.82
C SER A 115 -3.87 1.66 20.88
N VAL A 116 -4.82 1.49 19.94
CA VAL A 116 -6.05 2.29 19.89
C VAL A 116 -7.22 1.69 20.67
N ALA A 117 -7.12 0.42 21.09
CA ALA A 117 -8.22 -0.33 21.70
C ALA A 117 -8.80 0.32 22.98
N ASN A 118 -7.96 1.01 23.75
CA ASN A 118 -8.35 1.67 25.01
C ASN A 118 -8.45 3.19 24.89
N LEU A 119 -8.46 3.74 23.66
CA LEU A 119 -8.65 5.17 23.49
C LEU A 119 -10.09 5.54 23.81
N GLU A 120 -10.25 6.62 24.58
CA GLU A 120 -11.55 7.18 24.93
C GLU A 120 -11.65 8.64 24.48
N GLY A 121 -12.88 9.10 24.31
CA GLY A 121 -13.20 10.48 23.93
C GLY A 121 -13.50 10.66 22.45
N PRO A 122 -13.62 11.91 21.97
CA PRO A 122 -14.06 12.19 20.61
C PRO A 122 -13.17 11.49 19.57
N TYR A 123 -13.81 10.85 18.59
CA TYR A 123 -13.17 10.14 17.47
C TYR A 123 -12.46 8.82 17.79
N SER A 124 -12.49 8.35 19.04
CA SER A 124 -11.92 7.03 19.42
C SER A 124 -12.57 5.88 18.65
N ASP A 125 -13.89 5.78 18.64
CA ASP A 125 -14.63 4.73 17.89
C ASP A 125 -14.31 4.77 16.39
N GLN A 126 -14.18 5.97 15.83
CA GLN A 126 -13.84 6.13 14.41
C GLN A 126 -12.43 5.63 14.13
N VAL A 127 -11.43 6.03 14.92
CA VAL A 127 -10.05 5.57 14.66
C VAL A 127 -9.91 4.07 14.86
N GLN A 128 -10.60 3.49 15.84
CA GLN A 128 -10.64 2.02 16.04
C GLN A 128 -11.25 1.30 14.84
N THR A 129 -12.39 1.80 14.34
CA THR A 129 -13.05 1.24 13.15
C THR A 129 -12.13 1.32 11.92
N GLU A 130 -11.49 2.46 11.69
CA GLU A 130 -10.60 2.61 10.55
C GLU A 130 -9.31 1.76 10.69
N CYS A 131 -8.79 1.55 11.91
CA CYS A 131 -7.68 0.63 12.15
C CYS A 131 -8.09 -0.83 11.88
N ALA A 132 -9.28 -1.24 12.30
CA ALA A 132 -9.80 -2.58 12.01
C ALA A 132 -10.00 -2.82 10.51
N GLN A 133 -10.50 -1.82 9.79
CA GLN A 133 -10.59 -1.86 8.33
C GLN A 133 -9.21 -1.98 7.68
N LEU A 134 -8.22 -1.21 8.15
CA LEU A 134 -6.86 -1.31 7.64
C LEU A 134 -6.27 -2.70 7.91
N LEU A 135 -6.50 -3.29 9.08
CA LEU A 135 -6.01 -4.64 9.39
C LEU A 135 -6.59 -5.69 8.43
N SER A 136 -7.90 -5.65 8.19
CA SER A 136 -8.53 -6.54 7.22
C SER A 136 -7.95 -6.37 5.81
N ARG A 137 -7.58 -5.14 5.44
CA ARG A 137 -6.98 -4.84 4.13
C ARG A 137 -5.56 -5.32 3.99
N THR A 138 -4.74 -5.15 5.02
CA THR A 138 -3.35 -5.61 4.99
C THR A 138 -3.27 -7.12 5.07
N GLN A 139 -4.20 -7.78 5.76
CA GLN A 139 -4.35 -9.23 5.72
C GLN A 139 -4.77 -9.71 4.32
N LEU A 140 -5.69 -9.02 3.65
CA LEU A 140 -6.06 -9.35 2.27
C LEU A 140 -4.88 -9.19 1.31
N TRP A 141 -4.09 -8.12 1.47
CA TRP A 141 -2.86 -7.95 0.70
C TRP A 141 -1.89 -9.10 0.96
N LEU A 142 -1.59 -9.43 2.22
CA LEU A 142 -0.71 -10.54 2.55
C LEU A 142 -1.16 -11.85 1.89
N ALA A 143 -2.45 -12.18 2.00
CA ALA A 143 -3.02 -13.38 1.37
C ALA A 143 -2.94 -13.33 -0.16
N ALA A 144 -3.07 -12.14 -0.77
CA ALA A 144 -2.92 -11.97 -2.20
C ALA A 144 -1.48 -12.28 -2.66
N GLU A 145 -0.47 -11.76 -1.95
CA GLU A 145 0.94 -12.06 -2.25
C GLU A 145 1.26 -13.54 -2.12
N GLU A 146 0.81 -14.16 -1.03
CA GLU A 146 1.00 -15.59 -0.79
C GLU A 146 0.37 -16.41 -1.93
N GLN A 147 -0.83 -16.03 -2.37
CA GLN A 147 -1.53 -16.72 -3.46
C GLN A 147 -0.83 -16.51 -4.80
N ILE A 148 -0.39 -15.29 -5.13
CA ILE A 148 0.31 -15.01 -6.40
C ILE A 148 1.57 -15.86 -6.50
N ILE A 149 2.43 -15.86 -5.48
CA ILE A 149 3.66 -16.66 -5.47
C ILE A 149 3.33 -18.15 -5.58
N PHE A 150 2.35 -18.63 -4.81
CA PHE A 150 1.96 -20.03 -4.80
C PHE A 150 1.45 -20.53 -6.17
N LEU A 151 0.65 -19.73 -6.87
CA LEU A 151 0.14 -20.08 -8.19
C LEU A 151 1.23 -19.96 -9.26
N MET A 152 2.06 -18.91 -9.22
CA MET A 152 3.18 -18.74 -10.15
C MET A 152 4.23 -19.85 -10.03
N ASP A 153 4.50 -20.35 -8.83
CA ASP A 153 5.41 -21.49 -8.62
C ASP A 153 4.87 -22.81 -9.23
N GLN A 154 3.58 -22.88 -9.57
CA GLN A 154 2.95 -24.01 -10.29
C GLN A 154 2.90 -23.80 -11.81
N GLY A 155 2.99 -22.56 -12.28
CA GLY A 155 2.92 -22.19 -13.69
C GLY A 155 2.14 -20.89 -13.88
N GLN A 156 2.58 -20.06 -14.84
CA GLN A 156 1.90 -18.79 -15.15
C GLN A 156 0.45 -19.01 -15.56
N GLU A 157 0.18 -20.07 -16.33
CA GLU A 157 -1.15 -20.47 -16.78
C GLU A 157 -2.13 -20.74 -15.63
N VAL A 158 -1.62 -21.19 -14.47
CA VAL A 158 -2.44 -21.47 -13.29
C VAL A 158 -2.94 -20.18 -12.64
N LEU A 159 -2.10 -19.14 -12.61
CA LEU A 159 -2.50 -17.82 -12.15
C LEU A 159 -3.48 -17.16 -13.12
N ASP A 160 -3.24 -17.27 -14.43
CA ASP A 160 -4.13 -16.74 -15.46
C ASP A 160 -5.53 -17.38 -15.39
N GLU A 161 -5.60 -18.71 -15.24
CA GLU A 161 -6.87 -19.43 -15.07
C GLU A 161 -7.59 -18.97 -13.79
N ALA A 162 -6.89 -18.88 -12.66
CA ALA A 162 -7.48 -18.41 -11.40
C ALA A 162 -8.02 -16.98 -11.49
N LEU A 163 -7.32 -16.09 -12.21
CA LEU A 163 -7.76 -14.72 -12.46
C LEU A 163 -9.02 -14.68 -13.32
N TYR A 164 -9.07 -15.48 -14.39
CA TYR A 164 -10.21 -15.56 -15.31
C TYR A 164 -11.45 -16.16 -14.65
N GLU A 165 -11.27 -17.18 -13.80
CA GLU A 165 -12.35 -17.88 -13.11
C GLU A 165 -12.80 -17.20 -11.80
N GLU A 166 -12.26 -16.02 -11.48
CA GLU A 166 -12.57 -15.28 -10.26
C GLU A 166 -12.27 -16.07 -8.96
N LYS A 167 -11.17 -16.83 -8.94
CA LYS A 167 -10.77 -17.70 -7.80
C LYS A 167 -9.67 -17.10 -6.92
N LEU A 168 -9.36 -15.82 -7.09
CA LEU A 168 -8.34 -15.14 -6.28
C LEU A 168 -8.96 -14.63 -4.96
N VAL A 169 -8.16 -14.58 -3.89
CA VAL A 169 -8.64 -14.31 -2.52
C VAL A 169 -9.32 -12.95 -2.33
N TRP A 170 -9.18 -12.03 -3.29
CA TRP A 170 -9.77 -10.69 -3.26
C TRP A 170 -10.98 -10.47 -4.16
N GLN A 171 -11.36 -11.49 -4.95
CA GLN A 171 -12.53 -11.50 -5.83
C GLN A 171 -13.75 -11.99 -5.06
#